data_AF-K1YNG3-F1
#
_entry.id   AF-K1YNG3-F1
#
_cell.length_a   1.000
_cell.length_b   1.000
_cell.length_c   1.000
_cell.angle_alpha   90.00
_cell.angle_beta   90.00
_cell.angle_gamma   90.00
#
_symmetry.space_group_name_H-M   'P 1'
#
loop_
_entity.id
_entity.type
_entity.pdbx_description
1 polymer ?
#
loop_
_entity_poly.entity_id
_entity_poly.type
_entity_poly.pdbx_seq_one_letter_code
_entity_poly.pdbx_strand_id
1 'polypeptide(L)'
;METLSKFHYDYVSKHINQTMLINDLLKNNFLDYSDLQWAYDSETDEYINIYQFVLFSNFYGSDFEKLIEAKIPVLDTEYGTWVWITSYGSHYDLYVYPQLINALFDTDIRYEDIEKLK
;
A
#
# COMPACT_ATOMS: atom_id res chain seq x y z
N MET A 1 18.65 -8.46 -5.91
CA MET A 1 17.53 -8.20 -6.84
C MET A 1 16.89 -9.53 -7.20
N GLU A 2 15.78 -9.83 -6.56
CA GLU A 2 14.97 -11.01 -6.88
C GLU A 2 14.30 -10.85 -8.25
N THR A 3 14.20 -11.94 -9.01
CA THR A 3 13.47 -11.92 -10.28
C THR A 3 11.98 -11.92 -10.01
N LEU A 4 11.24 -11.00 -10.65
CA LEU A 4 9.78 -10.94 -10.55
C LEU A 4 9.14 -12.30 -10.86
N SER A 5 8.28 -12.78 -9.96
CA SER A 5 7.61 -14.06 -10.08
C SER A 5 6.13 -13.94 -9.74
N LYS A 6 5.34 -14.96 -10.10
CA LYS A 6 3.91 -15.04 -9.75
C LYS A 6 3.67 -15.00 -8.23
N PHE A 7 4.63 -15.48 -7.43
CA PHE A 7 4.53 -15.40 -5.97
C PHE A 7 4.42 -13.94 -5.48
N HIS A 8 5.20 -13.01 -6.04
CA HIS A 8 5.13 -11.59 -5.64
C HIS A 8 3.75 -10.99 -5.94
N TYR A 9 3.21 -11.32 -7.12
CA TYR A 9 1.86 -10.90 -7.54
C TYR A 9 0.78 -11.46 -6.59
N ASP A 10 0.81 -12.78 -6.37
CA ASP A 10 -0.16 -13.47 -5.51
C ASP A 10 -0.05 -13.02 -4.05
N TYR A 11 1.13 -12.55 -3.61
CA TYR A 11 1.34 -12.03 -2.26
C TYR A 11 0.65 -10.68 -2.08
N VAL A 12 0.96 -9.71 -2.93
CA VAL A 12 0.44 -8.35 -2.78
C VAL A 12 -1.01 -8.22 -3.19
N SER A 13 -1.59 -9.17 -3.94
CA SER A 13 -3.02 -9.15 -4.34
C SER A 13 -3.99 -9.65 -3.26
N LYS A 14 -3.51 -10.12 -2.11
CA LYS A 14 -4.34 -10.66 -1.01
C LYS A 14 -5.01 -9.59 -0.14
N HIS A 15 -4.83 -8.31 -0.45
CA HIS A 15 -5.45 -7.24 0.31
C HIS A 15 -6.95 -7.11 0.03
N ILE A 16 -7.62 -6.43 0.95
CA ILE A 16 -9.02 -6.06 0.82
C ILE A 16 -9.09 -4.55 0.64
N ASN A 17 -9.75 -4.09 -0.42
CA ASN A 17 -9.98 -2.67 -0.62
C ASN A 17 -11.00 -2.13 0.42
N GLN A 18 -10.56 -1.20 1.25
CA GLN A 18 -11.32 -0.56 2.33
C GLN A 18 -11.54 0.94 2.07
N THR A 19 -11.33 1.41 0.83
CA THR A 19 -11.37 2.84 0.48
C THR A 19 -12.70 3.49 0.87
N MET A 20 -13.83 2.83 0.59
CA MET A 20 -15.14 3.37 0.96
C MET A 20 -15.33 3.45 2.49
N LEU A 21 -14.91 2.42 3.22
CA LEU A 21 -14.99 2.41 4.68
C LEU A 21 -14.18 3.55 5.29
N ILE A 22 -12.91 3.68 4.89
CA ILE A 22 -12.04 4.74 5.44
C ILE A 22 -12.58 6.12 5.09
N ASN A 23 -13.06 6.33 3.86
CA ASN A 23 -13.69 7.59 3.48
C ASN A 23 -14.90 7.91 4.36
N ASP A 24 -15.73 6.92 4.69
CA ASP A 24 -16.85 7.11 5.60
C ASP A 24 -16.40 7.41 7.04
N LEU A 25 -15.35 6.75 7.54
CA LEU A 25 -14.80 7.02 8.88
C LEU A 25 -14.22 8.43 8.99
N LEU A 26 -13.43 8.87 7.99
CA LEU A 26 -12.90 10.23 7.91
C LEU A 26 -14.03 11.26 7.84
N LYS A 27 -15.03 11.02 6.97
CA LYS A 27 -16.17 11.93 6.80
C LYS A 27 -17.02 12.09 8.06
N ASN A 28 -17.09 11.04 8.90
CA ASN A 28 -17.85 11.06 10.14
C ASN A 28 -16.99 11.37 11.38
N ASN A 29 -15.72 11.79 11.20
CA ASN A 29 -14.77 12.11 12.28
C ASN A 29 -14.51 10.95 13.26
N PHE A 30 -14.63 9.71 12.80
CA PHE A 30 -14.20 8.52 13.56
C PHE A 30 -12.70 8.23 13.39
N LEU A 31 -12.10 8.78 12.35
CA LEU A 31 -10.67 8.74 12.06
C LEU A 31 -10.24 10.15 11.68
N ASP A 32 -9.10 10.62 12.20
CA ASP A 32 -8.50 11.88 11.78
C ASP A 32 -7.38 11.61 10.77
N TYR A 33 -7.18 12.51 9.80
CA TYR A 33 -6.12 12.34 8.81
C TYR A 33 -4.72 12.42 9.44
N SER A 34 -4.58 13.05 10.62
CA SER A 34 -3.34 13.07 11.41
C SER A 34 -3.03 11.74 12.11
N ASP A 35 -4.01 10.85 12.27
CA ASP A 35 -3.78 9.48 12.76
C ASP A 35 -3.03 8.61 11.72
N LEU A 36 -2.92 9.11 10.48
CA LEU A 36 -2.32 8.41 9.36
C LEU A 36 -0.81 8.68 9.30
N GLN A 37 -0.01 7.73 9.79
CA GLN A 37 1.45 7.85 9.75
C GLN A 37 1.95 8.00 8.31
N TRP A 38 2.84 8.96 8.07
CA TRP A 38 3.37 9.32 6.74
C TRP A 38 2.37 9.90 5.75
N ALA A 39 1.12 10.15 6.15
CA ALA A 39 0.16 10.86 5.32
C ALA A 39 0.45 12.37 5.23
N TYR A 40 1.25 12.90 6.15
CA TYR A 40 1.64 14.29 6.23
C TYR A 40 3.16 14.41 6.09
N ASP A 41 3.60 15.27 5.17
CA ASP A 41 4.99 15.64 4.99
C ASP A 41 5.27 16.97 5.70
N SER A 42 6.02 16.90 6.80
CA SER A 42 6.38 18.08 7.59
C SER A 42 7.35 19.03 6.89
N GLU A 43 8.10 18.56 5.89
CA GLU A 43 9.04 19.41 5.14
C GLU A 43 8.31 20.31 4.15
N THR A 44 7.21 19.81 3.57
CA THR A 44 6.41 20.52 2.56
C THR A 44 5.12 21.13 3.12
N ASP A 45 4.72 20.79 4.34
CA ASP A 45 3.44 21.18 4.95
C ASP A 45 2.23 20.70 4.10
N GLU A 46 2.38 19.54 3.46
CA GLU A 46 1.38 18.97 2.55
C GLU A 46 1.01 17.54 2.96
N TYR A 47 -0.27 17.21 2.75
CA TYR A 47 -0.73 15.83 2.84
C TYR A 47 -0.49 15.11 1.51
N ILE A 48 0.03 13.90 1.57
CA ILE A 48 0.14 13.06 0.38
C ILE A 48 -1.25 12.66 -0.13
N ASN A 49 -1.39 12.65 -1.45
CA ASN A 49 -2.59 12.17 -2.11
C ASN A 49 -2.69 10.65 -1.98
N ILE A 50 -3.70 10.21 -1.25
CA ILE A 50 -4.04 8.79 -1.08
C ILE A 50 -5.23 8.49 -1.99
N TYR A 51 -5.05 7.53 -2.89
CA TYR A 51 -6.10 7.14 -3.85
C TYR A 51 -6.91 5.95 -3.37
N GLN A 52 -6.26 5.01 -2.66
CA GLN A 52 -6.90 3.80 -2.18
C GLN A 52 -6.35 3.40 -0.81
N PHE A 53 -7.22 2.80 -0.01
CA PHE A 53 -6.89 2.22 1.30
C PHE A 53 -7.10 0.71 1.21
N VAL A 54 -6.07 -0.07 1.50
CA VAL A 54 -6.12 -1.53 1.42
C VAL A 54 -5.70 -2.14 2.75
N LEU A 55 -6.35 -3.25 3.12
CA LEU A 55 -6.07 -4.00 4.34
C LEU A 55 -5.38 -5.31 3.99
N PHE A 56 -4.21 -5.55 4.55
CA PHE A 56 -3.54 -6.83 4.56
C PHE A 56 -3.82 -7.56 5.88
N SER A 57 -4.49 -8.71 5.79
CA SER A 57 -4.76 -9.53 6.97
C SER A 57 -3.51 -10.24 7.50
N ASN A 58 -2.48 -10.39 6.67
CA ASN A 58 -1.23 -11.07 7.00
C ASN A 58 -0.05 -10.36 6.33
N PHE A 59 0.80 -9.74 7.12
CA PHE A 59 2.19 -9.50 6.76
C PHE A 59 3.08 -10.49 7.51
N TYR A 60 4.20 -10.87 6.91
CA TYR A 60 5.13 -11.82 7.53
C TYR A 60 6.46 -11.15 7.85
N GLY A 61 7.12 -11.63 8.91
CA GLY A 61 8.47 -11.21 9.23
C GLY A 61 8.59 -9.70 9.42
N SER A 62 9.43 -9.05 8.61
CA SER A 62 9.76 -7.63 8.68
C SER A 62 9.05 -6.77 7.62
N ASP A 63 7.94 -7.25 7.06
CA ASP A 63 7.24 -6.58 5.97
C ASP A 63 6.70 -5.21 6.38
N PHE A 64 6.22 -5.07 7.61
CA PHE A 64 5.75 -3.79 8.14
C PHE A 64 6.89 -2.75 8.18
N GLU A 65 8.06 -3.15 8.70
CA GLU A 65 9.24 -2.29 8.76
C GLU A 65 9.73 -1.90 7.35
N LYS A 66 9.71 -2.84 6.40
CA LYS A 66 10.08 -2.55 5.00
C LYS A 66 9.17 -1.51 4.36
N LEU A 67 7.87 -1.54 4.64
CA LEU A 67 6.94 -0.53 4.14
C LEU A 67 7.23 0.85 4.74
N ILE A 68 7.54 0.91 6.04
CA ILE A 68 7.97 2.15 6.71
C ILE A 68 9.26 2.69 6.09
N GLU A 69 10.27 1.83 5.89
CA GLU A 69 11.55 2.21 5.27
C GLU A 69 11.37 2.75 3.85
N ALA A 70 10.43 2.15 3.09
CA ALA A 70 10.03 2.60 1.76
C ALA A 70 9.15 3.87 1.77
N LYS A 71 8.88 4.46 2.94
CA LYS A 71 7.97 5.62 3.13
C LYS A 71 6.58 5.37 2.56
N ILE A 72 6.11 4.13 2.62
CA ILE A 72 4.74 3.77 2.28
C ILE A 72 3.91 4.00 3.54
N PRO A 73 2.82 4.77 3.48
CA PRO A 73 2.00 5.00 4.66
C PRO A 73 1.31 3.70 5.05
N VAL A 74 1.37 3.39 6.35
CA VAL A 74 0.89 2.15 6.96
C VAL A 74 0.38 2.42 8.38
N LEU A 75 -0.48 1.52 8.86
CA LEU A 75 -1.06 1.52 10.20
C LEU A 75 -1.28 0.07 10.57
N ASP A 76 -0.64 -0.36 11.64
CA ASP A 76 -0.81 -1.70 12.16
C ASP A 76 -1.87 -1.72 13.26
N THR A 77 -2.75 -2.72 13.21
CA THR A 77 -3.85 -2.88 14.17
C THR A 77 -4.10 -4.36 14.46
N GLU A 78 -4.93 -4.67 15.45
CA GLU A 78 -5.34 -6.05 15.75
C GLU A 78 -6.10 -6.75 14.61
N TYR A 79 -6.62 -5.99 13.64
CA TYR A 79 -7.39 -6.50 12.50
C TYR A 79 -6.53 -6.69 11.24
N GLY A 80 -5.24 -6.37 11.33
CA GLY A 80 -4.29 -6.41 10.22
C GLY A 80 -3.65 -5.04 9.98
N THR A 81 -2.89 -4.97 8.89
CA THR A 81 -2.12 -3.79 8.52
C THR A 81 -2.78 -3.08 7.35
N TRP A 82 -3.16 -1.84 7.55
CA TRP A 82 -3.63 -0.98 6.48
C TRP A 82 -2.41 -0.46 5.71
N VAL A 83 -2.59 -0.29 4.40
CA VAL A 83 -1.59 0.28 3.49
C VAL A 83 -2.28 1.29 2.59
N TRP A 84 -1.62 2.44 2.42
CA TRP A 84 -2.15 3.57 1.67
C TRP A 84 -1.49 3.64 0.31
N ILE A 85 -2.32 3.59 -0.73
CA ILE A 85 -1.84 3.60 -2.11
C ILE A 85 -1.80 5.04 -2.60
N THR A 86 -0.57 5.53 -2.84
CA THR A 86 -0.29 6.91 -3.27
C THR A 86 -0.05 7.05 -4.77
N SER A 87 -0.13 5.94 -5.51
CA SER A 87 -0.01 5.93 -6.97
C SER A 87 -1.33 5.55 -7.64
N TYR A 88 -1.60 6.18 -8.79
CA TYR A 88 -2.74 5.81 -9.64
C TYR A 88 -2.32 4.61 -10.52
N GLY A 89 -2.88 3.43 -10.28
CA GLY A 89 -2.54 2.18 -10.99
C GLY A 89 -3.48 1.85 -12.17
N SER A 90 -2.98 1.14 -13.18
CA SER A 90 -3.58 0.98 -14.52
C SER A 90 -4.91 0.20 -14.57
N HIS A 91 -5.57 0.23 -15.73
CA HIS A 91 -6.95 -0.22 -15.98
C HIS A 91 -7.21 -1.73 -15.80
N TYR A 92 -6.18 -2.55 -15.61
CA TYR A 92 -6.31 -3.98 -15.24
C TYR A 92 -5.85 -4.25 -13.79
N ASP A 93 -5.28 -3.24 -13.12
CA ASP A 93 -4.33 -3.30 -11.99
C ASP A 93 -4.90 -2.84 -10.65
N LEU A 94 -6.23 -2.94 -10.45
CA LEU A 94 -6.91 -2.51 -9.21
C LEU A 94 -6.43 -3.20 -7.91
N TYR A 95 -5.48 -4.14 -7.99
CA TYR A 95 -5.04 -4.98 -6.88
C TYR A 95 -3.54 -5.18 -6.74
N VAL A 96 -2.69 -4.77 -7.69
CA VAL A 96 -1.24 -5.03 -7.61
C VAL A 96 -0.46 -3.78 -7.96
N TYR A 97 0.29 -3.29 -6.97
CA TYR A 97 1.06 -2.05 -7.08
C TYR A 97 2.55 -2.38 -7.09
N PRO A 98 3.31 -1.99 -8.13
CA PRO A 98 4.76 -2.17 -8.18
C PRO A 98 5.47 -1.64 -6.93
N GLN A 99 4.98 -0.52 -6.37
CA GLN A 99 5.51 0.06 -5.14
C GLN A 99 5.53 -0.93 -3.96
N LEU A 100 4.49 -1.75 -3.79
CA LEU A 100 4.44 -2.74 -2.72
C LEU A 100 5.42 -3.89 -2.99
N ILE A 101 5.52 -4.34 -4.25
CA ILE A 101 6.45 -5.41 -4.63
C ILE A 101 7.90 -4.95 -4.44
N ASN A 102 8.20 -3.73 -4.88
CA ASN A 102 9.53 -3.12 -4.75
C ASN A 102 9.94 -3.00 -3.28
N ALA A 103 9.03 -2.51 -2.41
CA ALA A 103 9.30 -2.36 -0.98
C ALA A 103 9.45 -3.71 -0.26
N LEU A 104 8.58 -4.68 -0.52
CA LEU A 104 8.55 -5.94 0.24
C LEU A 104 9.65 -6.92 -0.19
N PHE A 105 10.04 -6.90 -1.47
CA PHE A 105 10.93 -7.90 -2.06
C PHE A 105 12.28 -7.34 -2.56
N ASP A 106 12.58 -6.06 -2.30
CA ASP A 106 13.82 -5.40 -2.77
C ASP A 106 14.01 -5.60 -4.29
N THR A 107 12.97 -5.19 -5.03
CA THR A 107 12.91 -5.25 -6.50
C THR A 107 12.75 -3.86 -7.09
N ASP A 108 13.01 -3.75 -8.39
CA ASP A 108 12.82 -2.50 -9.16
C ASP A 108 12.00 -2.81 -10.41
N ILE A 109 10.70 -2.98 -10.21
CA ILE A 109 9.74 -3.30 -11.27
C ILE A 109 8.79 -2.14 -11.56
N ARG A 110 8.28 -2.11 -12.79
CA ARG A 110 7.23 -1.20 -13.24
C ARG A 110 5.96 -1.96 -13.62
N TYR A 111 4.88 -1.24 -13.89
CA TYR A 111 3.60 -1.86 -14.30
C TYR A 111 3.77 -2.73 -15.56
N GLU A 112 4.61 -2.33 -16.52
CA GLU A 112 4.86 -3.11 -17.74
C GLU A 112 5.55 -4.45 -17.47
N ASP A 113 6.23 -4.60 -16.32
CA ASP A 113 6.88 -5.84 -15.93
C ASP A 113 5.88 -6.83 -15.32
N ILE A 114 4.82 -6.32 -14.68
CA ILE A 114 3.69 -7.12 -14.18
C ILE A 114 2.88 -7.68 -15.36
N GLU A 115 2.66 -6.90 -16.42
CA GLU A 115 1.91 -7.35 -17.59
C GLU A 115 2.55 -8.55 -18.31
N LYS A 116 3.89 -8.66 -18.25
CA LYS A 116 4.67 -9.76 -18.86
C LYS A 116 4.55 -11.09 -18.10
N LEU A 117 3.96 -11.10 -16.90
CA LEU A 117 3.72 -12.33 -16.12
C LEU A 117 2.43 -13.07 -16.52
N LYS A 118 1.63 -12.51 -17.43
CA LYS A 118 0.44 -13.17 -18.01
C LYS A 118 0.83 -14.26 -19.01
#